data_AF-A0A2D6T4M9-F1
#
_entry.id   AF-A0A2D6T4M9-F1
#
_cell.length_a   1.000
_cell.length_b   1.000
_cell.length_c   1.000
_cell.angle_alpha   90.00
_cell.angle_beta   90.00
_cell.angle_gamma   90.00
#
_symmetry.space_group_name_H-M   'P 1'
#
loop_
_entity.id
_entity.type
_entity.pdbx_description
1 polymer ?
#
loop_
_entity_poly.entity_id
_entity_poly.type
_entity_poly.pdbx_seq_one_letter_code
_entity_poly.pdbx_strand_id
1 'polypeptide(L)' 'MILACSDSRVNPSIIAKTKPGELFIVRNVANLVLPL' A
#
# COMPACT_ATOMS: atom_id res chain seq x y z
N MET A 1 -9.29 -0.04 -0.59
CA MET A 1 -8.16 -0.89 -1.04
C MET A 1 -7.06 0.04 -1.54
N ILE A 2 -5.81 -0.19 -1.15
CA ILE A 2 -4.65 0.58 -1.59
C ILE A 2 -3.60 -0.39 -2.12
N LEU A 3 -3.04 -0.11 -3.30
CA LEU A 3 -1.81 -0.73 -3.78
C LEU A 3 -0.66 0.25 -3.51
N ALA A 4 0.45 -0.24 -2.95
CA ALA A 4 1.63 0.59 -2.68
C ALA A 4 2.94 -0.13 -3.01
N CYS A 5 4.03 0.65 -3.10
CA CYS A 5 5.37 0.10 -3.32
C CYS A 5 5.88 -0.64 -2.07
N SER A 6 6.61 -1.73 -2.28
CA SER A 6 7.33 -2.46 -1.23
C SER A 6 8.56 -1.73 -0.68
N ASP A 7 8.93 -0.56 -1.23
CA ASP A 7 9.98 0.29 -0.65
C ASP A 7 9.72 0.51 0.85
N SER A 8 10.75 0.29 1.67
CA SER A 8 10.64 0.32 3.14
C SER A 8 10.24 1.68 3.69
N ARG A 9 10.46 2.76 2.93
CA ARG A 9 10.10 4.13 3.30
C ARG A 9 8.62 4.44 3.06
N VAL A 10 7.91 3.60 2.30
CA VAL A 10 6.49 3.81 1.96
C VAL A 10 5.61 2.97 2.89
N ASN A 11 5.07 3.60 3.94
CA ASN A 11 4.05 3.00 4.82
C ASN A 11 2.68 3.68 4.61
N PRO A 12 1.74 3.04 3.90
CA PRO A 12 0.44 3.63 3.59
C PRO A 12 -0.39 4.01 4.81
N SER A 13 -0.35 3.20 5.88
CA SER A 13 -1.15 3.44 7.08
C SER A 13 -0.68 4.69 7.84
N ILE A 14 0.63 4.95 7.86
CA ILE A 14 1.20 6.15 8.47
C ILE A 14 0.90 7.39 7.61
N ILE A 15 1.12 7.30 6.30
CA ILE A 15 0.92 8.42 5.37
C ILE A 15 -0.55 8.86 5.35
N ALA A 16 -1.48 7.90 5.30
CA ALA A 16 -2.92 8.16 5.28
C ALA A 16 -3.53 8.42 6.68
N LYS A 17 -2.73 8.34 7.75
CA LYS A 17 -3.17 8.53 9.16
C LYS A 17 -4.36 7.64 9.56
N THR A 18 -4.34 6.39 9.14
CA THR A 18 -5.43 5.42 9.37
C THR A 18 -5.15 4.51 10.55
N LYS A 19 -6.22 4.00 11.17
CA LYS A 19 -6.15 3.00 12.25
C LYS A 19 -6.06 1.58 11.70
N PRO A 20 -5.58 0.60 12.49
CA PRO A 20 -5.61 -0.81 12.12
C PRO A 20 -7.03 -1.26 11.74
N GLY A 21 -7.17 -1.93 10.59
CA GLY A 21 -8.46 -2.41 10.07
C GLY A 21 -9.18 -1.45 9.10
N GLU A 22 -8.76 -0.18 8.99
CA GLU A 22 -9.38 0.78 8.07
C GLU A 22 -8.91 0.62 6.62
N LEU A 23 -7.73 0.01 6.40
CA LEU A 23 -7.14 -0.17 5.09
C LEU A 23 -6.91 -1.65 4.77
N PHE A 24 -7.40 -2.06 3.60
CA PHE A 24 -6.94 -3.27 2.91
C PHE A 24 -5.81 -2.90 1.95
N ILE A 25 -4.59 -3.38 2.21
CA ILE A 25 -3.36 -2.94 1.54
C ILE A 25 -2.70 -4.14 0.83
N VAL A 26 -2.33 -3.94 -0.44
CA VAL A 26 -1.45 -4.84 -1.19
C VAL A 26 -0.14 -4.09 -1.49
N ARG A 27 1.01 -4.74 -1.30
CA ARG A 27 2.32 -4.13 -1.57
C ARG A 27 3.14 -5.01 -2.50
N ASN A 28 3.67 -4.43 -3.58
CA ASN A 28 4.59 -5.11 -4.48
C ASN A 28 5.71 -4.17 -4.97
N VAL A 29 6.68 -4.72 -5.70
CA VAL A 29 7.77 -3.92 -6.27
C VAL A 29 7.18 -2.93 -7.27
N ALA A 30 7.51 -1.65 -7.10
CA ALA A 30 7.09 -0.54 -7.96
C ALA A 30 5.56 -0.32 -8.09
N ASN A 31 4.74 -0.85 -7.17
CA ASN A 31 3.28 -0.64 -7.19
C ASN A 31 2.63 -1.06 -8.53
N LEU A 32 3.11 -2.13 -9.14
CA LEU A 32 2.68 -2.54 -10.47
C LEU A 32 1.28 -3.15 -10.43
N VAL A 33 0.40 -2.65 -11.29
CA VAL A 33 -0.89 -3.25 -11.62
C VAL A 33 -0.77 -3.85 -13.01
N LEU A 34 -0.77 -5.17 -13.10
CA LEU A 34 -0.78 -5.85 -14.39
C LEU A 34 -2.24 -6.17 -14.76
N PRO A 35 -2.76 -5.63 -15.88
CA PRO A 35 -3.99 -6.15 -16.47
C PRO A 35 -3.64 -7.45 -17.19
N LEU A 36 -4.25 -8.56 -16.77
CA LEU A 36 -4.45 -9.71 -17.66
C LEU A 36 -5.76 -9.51 -18.41
#